data_AF-A0A6G1E2R6-F1
#
_entry.id   AF-A0A6G1E2R6-F1
#
_cell.length_a   1.000
_cell.length_b   1.000
_cell.length_c   1.000
_cell.angle_alpha   90.00
_cell.angle_beta   90.00
_cell.angle_gamma   90.00
#
_symmetry.space_group_name_H-M   'P 1'
#
loop_
_entity.id
_entity.type
_entity.pdbx_description
1 polymer ?
#
loop_
_entity_poly.entity_id
_entity_poly.type
_entity_poly.pdbx_seq_one_letter_code
_entity_poly.pdbx_strand_id
1 'polypeptide(L)'
;MRFDAAARLLVSLSYQHWTFYPVMCVARVNLFAQSLLLLLCDTRARVPGRAAEHAGVAVFWAWYPWLVSRLPGGAAERAAFVATRGTLDVACPPWMDWFHGGLQFQVERHLFPRLPRCHLLAVAPLVRALCAKHGLPYQRCGFWEANVHTLRTLRDAAVQARAVVAAAGRRPRISSGRPSIPMADIDNGALIHGVFSIGQWLRI
;
A
#
# COMPACT_ATOMS: atom_id res chain seq x y z
N MET A 1 6.12 27.83 -24.22
CA MET A 1 7.39 27.12 -24.50
C MET A 1 7.39 26.66 -25.95
N ARG A 2 8.40 27.01 -26.77
CA ARG A 2 8.54 26.51 -28.15
C ARG A 2 9.23 25.15 -28.08
N PHE A 3 8.49 24.07 -28.38
CA PHE A 3 9.06 22.73 -28.48
C PHE A 3 9.93 22.62 -29.73
N ASP A 4 11.14 22.08 -29.58
CA ASP A 4 12.07 21.76 -30.67
C ASP A 4 11.46 20.78 -31.67
N ALA A 5 11.97 20.75 -32.90
CA ALA A 5 11.45 19.87 -33.95
C ALA A 5 11.43 18.38 -33.54
N ALA A 6 12.42 17.94 -32.75
CA ALA A 6 12.46 16.59 -32.18
C ALA A 6 11.38 16.37 -31.11
N ALA A 7 11.13 17.37 -30.24
CA ALA A 7 10.04 17.31 -29.27
C ALA A 7 8.68 17.34 -29.95
N ARG A 8 8.53 18.09 -31.05
CA ARG A 8 7.33 18.02 -31.90
C ARG A 8 7.23 16.67 -32.59
N LEU A 9 8.31 16.03 -33.04
CA LEU A 9 8.21 14.71 -33.68
C LEU A 9 7.80 13.62 -32.67
N LEU A 10 8.31 13.69 -31.44
CA LEU A 10 7.94 12.79 -30.34
C LEU A 10 6.53 13.06 -29.78
N VAL A 11 6.09 14.32 -29.72
CA VAL A 11 4.75 14.71 -29.26
C VAL A 11 3.70 14.64 -30.39
N SER A 12 4.10 14.84 -31.66
CA SER A 12 3.26 14.79 -32.86
C SER A 12 3.04 13.37 -33.39
N LEU A 13 3.78 12.36 -32.89
CA LEU A 13 3.30 10.99 -32.82
C LEU A 13 2.15 10.93 -31.81
N SER A 14 1.04 11.57 -32.20
CA SER A 14 -0.25 11.70 -31.53
C SER A 14 -0.98 10.35 -31.45
N TYR A 15 -0.22 9.26 -31.36
CA TYR A 15 -0.67 7.92 -30.98
C TYR A 15 -0.31 7.61 -29.54
N GLN A 16 0.61 8.35 -28.89
CA GLN A 16 1.05 8.03 -27.53
C GLN A 16 -0.11 7.98 -26.53
N HIS A 17 -1.09 8.89 -26.63
CA HIS A 17 -2.26 8.84 -25.75
C HIS A 17 -3.25 7.72 -26.14
N TRP A 18 -3.26 7.26 -27.40
CA TRP A 18 -4.18 6.21 -27.87
C TRP A 18 -3.62 4.79 -27.68
N THR A 19 -2.31 4.59 -27.84
CA THR A 19 -1.61 3.31 -27.64
C THR A 19 -1.26 3.05 -26.18
N PHE A 20 -1.11 4.11 -25.37
CA PHE A 20 -0.85 3.98 -23.93
C PHE A 20 -1.99 3.29 -23.18
N TYR A 21 -3.27 3.58 -23.47
CA TYR A 21 -4.38 2.94 -22.75
C TYR A 21 -4.47 1.42 -23.02
N PRO A 22 -4.41 0.92 -24.27
CA PRO A 22 -4.38 -0.52 -24.55
C PRO A 22 -3.18 -1.22 -23.93
N VAL A 23 -1.97 -0.66 -24.08
CA VAL A 23 -0.74 -1.24 -23.52
C VAL A 23 -0.81 -1.31 -21.99
N MET A 24 -1.26 -0.23 -21.33
CA MET A 24 -1.45 -0.22 -19.88
C MET A 24 -2.58 -1.16 -19.42
N CYS A 25 -3.62 -1.34 -20.23
CA CYS A 25 -4.70 -2.29 -19.96
C CYS A 25 -4.19 -3.73 -20.01
N VAL A 26 -3.43 -4.09 -21.06
CA VAL A 26 -2.79 -5.41 -21.20
C VAL A 26 -1.78 -5.66 -20.09
N ALA A 27 -0.92 -4.69 -19.76
CA ALA A 27 0.03 -4.81 -18.67
C ALA A 27 -0.68 -5.05 -17.32
N ARG A 28 -1.79 -4.34 -17.08
CA ARG A 28 -2.60 -4.50 -15.88
C ARG A 28 -3.25 -5.88 -15.81
N VAL A 29 -3.86 -6.34 -16.90
CA VAL A 29 -4.47 -7.68 -16.98
C VAL A 29 -3.40 -8.77 -16.83
N ASN A 30 -2.22 -8.59 -17.43
CA ASN A 30 -1.11 -9.53 -17.30
C ASN A 30 -0.61 -9.65 -15.85
N LEU A 31 -0.49 -8.52 -15.14
CA LEU A 31 -0.10 -8.52 -13.72
C LEU A 31 -1.14 -9.23 -12.84
N PHE A 32 -2.43 -9.01 -13.11
CA PHE A 32 -3.52 -9.72 -12.44
C PHE A 32 -3.55 -11.20 -12.80
N ALA A 33 -3.32 -11.55 -14.07
CA ALA A 33 -3.24 -12.93 -14.52
C ALA A 33 -2.07 -13.67 -13.89
N GLN A 34 -0.90 -13.03 -13.74
CA GLN A 34 0.26 -13.60 -13.05
C GLN A 34 0.00 -13.82 -11.55
N SER A 35 -0.68 -12.88 -10.88
CA SER A 35 -1.12 -13.03 -9.48
C SER A 35 -2.12 -14.19 -9.33
N LEU A 36 -3.12 -14.25 -10.20
CA LEU A 36 -4.13 -15.31 -10.20
C LEU A 36 -3.54 -16.67 -10.57
N LEU A 37 -2.61 -16.75 -11.52
CA LEU A 37 -1.89 -17.98 -11.87
C LEU A 37 -1.03 -18.49 -10.71
N LEU A 38 -0.35 -17.59 -9.98
CA LEU A 38 0.43 -17.94 -8.80
C LEU A 38 -0.45 -18.45 -7.65
N LEU A 39 -1.63 -17.85 -7.45
CA LEU A 39 -2.57 -18.24 -6.39
C LEU A 39 -3.42 -19.48 -6.74
N LEU A 40 -3.86 -19.61 -7.99
CA LEU A 40 -4.81 -20.65 -8.44
C LEU A 40 -4.13 -21.86 -9.10
N CYS A 41 -3.03 -21.68 -9.83
CA CYS A 41 -2.45 -22.72 -10.70
C CYS A 41 -1.09 -23.25 -10.23
N ASP A 42 -0.25 -22.43 -9.59
CA ASP A 42 1.05 -22.92 -9.12
C ASP A 42 0.87 -23.83 -7.90
N THR A 43 0.84 -25.14 -8.14
CA THR A 43 0.79 -26.20 -7.14
C THR A 43 2.17 -26.64 -6.66
N ARG A 44 3.27 -26.09 -7.23
CA ARG A 44 4.65 -26.44 -6.86
C ARG A 44 5.20 -25.59 -5.71
N ALA A 45 4.79 -24.33 -5.60
CA ALA A 45 5.08 -23.52 -4.43
C ALA A 45 4.18 -23.97 -3.27
N ARG A 46 4.60 -24.94 -2.43
CA ARG A 46 3.86 -25.28 -1.20
C ARG A 46 3.86 -24.08 -0.26
N VAL A 47 2.88 -23.19 -0.41
CA VAL A 47 2.59 -22.12 0.54
C VAL A 47 1.76 -22.75 1.66
N PRO A 48 2.32 -22.98 2.87
CA PRO A 48 1.52 -23.48 3.98
C PRO A 48 0.45 -22.45 4.34
N GLY A 49 -0.82 -22.85 4.35
CA GLY A 49 -1.91 -21.97 4.80
C GLY A 49 -2.63 -21.15 3.72
N ARG A 50 -2.60 -21.53 2.43
CA ARG A 50 -3.34 -20.82 1.35
C ARG A 50 -4.80 -20.50 1.67
N ALA A 51 -5.52 -21.41 2.31
CA ALA A 51 -6.91 -21.17 2.71
C ALA A 51 -7.02 -20.04 3.74
N ALA A 52 -6.04 -19.93 4.65
CA ALA A 52 -5.95 -18.83 5.61
C ALA A 52 -5.59 -17.50 4.93
N GLU A 53 -4.77 -17.51 3.86
CA GLU A 53 -4.49 -16.30 3.06
C GLU A 53 -5.76 -15.82 2.34
N HIS A 54 -6.51 -16.72 1.68
CA HIS A 54 -7.77 -16.37 1.03
C HIS A 54 -8.82 -15.90 2.03
N ALA A 55 -8.94 -16.59 3.17
CA ALA A 55 -9.83 -16.18 4.25
C ALA A 55 -9.42 -14.81 4.81
N GLY A 56 -8.13 -14.55 5.00
CA GLY A 56 -7.62 -13.25 5.46
C GLY A 56 -7.92 -12.12 4.49
N VAL A 57 -7.76 -12.36 3.18
CA VAL A 57 -8.12 -11.39 2.12
C VAL A 57 -9.62 -11.16 2.09
N ALA A 58 -10.45 -12.21 2.17
CA ALA A 58 -11.90 -12.08 2.22
C ALA A 58 -12.38 -11.32 3.47
N VAL A 59 -11.79 -11.62 4.62
CA VAL A 59 -12.03 -10.90 5.88
C VAL A 59 -11.64 -9.44 5.72
N PHE A 60 -10.48 -9.13 5.15
CA PHE A 60 -10.06 -7.75 4.92
C PHE A 60 -11.06 -6.99 4.02
N TRP A 61 -11.47 -7.58 2.89
CA TRP A 61 -12.41 -6.95 1.96
C TRP A 61 -13.84 -6.79 2.52
N ALA A 62 -14.25 -7.59 3.50
CA ALA A 62 -15.53 -7.42 4.18
C ALA A 62 -15.43 -6.47 5.38
N TRP A 63 -14.42 -6.64 6.22
CA TRP A 63 -14.23 -5.91 7.47
C TRP A 63 -13.79 -4.47 7.24
N TYR A 64 -12.88 -4.21 6.29
CA TYR A 64 -12.33 -2.87 6.09
C TYR A 64 -13.40 -1.87 5.58
N PRO A 65 -14.22 -2.18 4.55
CA PRO A 65 -15.31 -1.29 4.15
C PRO A 65 -16.38 -1.14 5.22
N TRP A 66 -16.64 -2.20 5.99
CA TRP A 66 -17.56 -2.15 7.12
C TRP A 66 -17.05 -1.27 8.26
N LEU A 67 -15.75 -1.27 8.53
CA LEU A 67 -15.14 -0.36 9.50
C LEU A 67 -15.23 1.09 9.01
N VAL A 68 -14.94 1.33 7.73
CA VAL A 68 -15.04 2.66 7.11
C VAL A 68 -16.50 3.16 7.11
N SER A 69 -17.49 2.27 7.01
CA SER A 69 -18.91 2.65 7.06
C SER A 69 -19.39 3.09 8.45
N ARG A 70 -18.62 2.80 9.51
CA ARG A 70 -18.89 3.27 10.88
C ARG A 70 -18.36 4.69 11.16
N LEU A 71 -17.54 5.25 10.27
CA LEU A 71 -17.10 6.63 10.40
C LEU A 71 -18.29 7.58 10.16
N PRO A 72 -18.53 8.57 11.05
CA PRO A 72 -19.56 9.58 10.80
C PRO A 72 -19.20 10.39 9.55
N GLY A 73 -20.20 10.70 8.72
CA GLY A 73 -20.03 11.50 7.50
C GLY A 73 -20.53 10.82 6.22
N GLY A 74 -20.49 11.58 5.12
CA GLY A 74 -20.87 11.11 3.79
C GLY A 74 -19.84 10.15 3.17
N ALA A 75 -20.24 9.41 2.13
CA ALA A 75 -19.33 8.51 1.41
C ALA A 75 -18.07 9.22 0.87
N ALA A 76 -18.23 10.48 0.44
CA ALA A 76 -17.12 11.30 -0.05
C ALA A 76 -16.15 11.71 1.07
N GLU A 77 -16.66 12.04 2.26
CA GLU A 77 -15.83 12.40 3.43
C GLU A 77 -15.04 11.20 3.94
N ARG A 78 -15.68 10.02 3.97
CA ARG A 78 -15.02 8.76 4.32
C ARG A 78 -13.92 8.42 3.33
N ALA A 79 -14.19 8.57 2.03
CA ALA A 79 -13.18 8.36 0.99
C ALA A 79 -12.02 9.36 1.11
N ALA A 80 -12.30 10.63 1.40
CA ALA A 80 -11.28 11.65 1.64
C ALA A 80 -10.44 11.33 2.89
N PHE A 81 -11.05 10.85 3.98
CA PHE A 81 -10.33 10.42 5.18
C PHE A 81 -9.41 9.23 4.89
N VAL A 82 -9.88 8.21 4.18
CA VAL A 82 -9.05 7.06 3.80
C VAL A 82 -7.91 7.48 2.88
N ALA A 83 -8.18 8.35 1.90
CA ALA A 83 -7.15 8.84 1.00
C ALA A 83 -6.09 9.67 1.73
N THR A 84 -6.51 10.63 2.56
CA THR A 84 -5.60 11.55 3.28
C THR A 84 -4.80 10.86 4.39
N ARG A 85 -5.39 9.84 5.05
CA ARG A 85 -4.70 9.07 6.08
C ARG A 85 -3.81 7.97 5.53
N GLY A 86 -4.16 7.39 4.39
CA GLY A 86 -3.43 6.31 3.74
C GLY A 86 -2.34 6.77 2.78
N THR A 87 -2.20 8.09 2.55
CA THR A 87 -1.20 8.66 1.65
C THR A 87 -0.38 9.72 2.37
N LEU A 88 0.84 9.93 1.87
CA LEU A 88 1.82 10.84 2.45
C LEU A 88 2.46 11.65 1.33
N ASP A 89 2.48 12.96 1.51
CA ASP A 89 3.07 13.90 0.58
C ASP A 89 4.51 14.21 0.95
N VAL A 90 5.33 14.52 -0.05
CA VAL A 90 6.74 14.83 0.15
C VAL A 90 6.96 16.34 0.00
N ALA A 91 7.42 16.99 1.06
CA ALA A 91 7.90 18.36 1.01
C ALA A 91 9.26 18.40 0.30
N CYS A 92 9.27 19.01 -0.89
CA CYS A 92 10.47 19.26 -1.67
C CYS A 92 10.65 20.76 -1.92
N PRO A 93 11.90 21.25 -1.99
CA PRO A 93 12.18 22.59 -2.46
C PRO A 93 11.84 22.73 -3.96
N PRO A 94 11.50 23.94 -4.46
CA PRO A 94 11.00 24.13 -5.83
C PRO A 94 11.92 23.61 -6.95
N TRP A 95 13.23 23.53 -6.71
CA TRP A 95 14.18 22.98 -7.68
C TRP A 95 14.09 21.45 -7.82
N MET A 96 13.60 20.74 -6.79
CA MET A 96 13.35 19.30 -6.82
C MET A 96 11.98 18.95 -7.41
N ASP A 97 11.13 19.92 -7.74
CA ASP A 97 9.82 19.66 -8.35
C ASP A 97 9.95 18.97 -9.71
N TRP A 98 10.98 19.32 -10.48
CA TRP A 98 11.31 18.65 -11.73
C TRP A 98 11.73 17.20 -11.50
N PHE A 99 12.55 16.93 -10.48
CA PHE A 99 13.05 15.59 -10.16
C PHE A 99 11.93 14.62 -9.77
N HIS A 100 10.93 15.11 -9.03
CA HIS A 100 9.80 14.29 -8.59
C HIS A 100 8.68 14.19 -9.64
N GLY A 101 8.70 15.02 -10.69
CA GLY A 101 7.75 14.95 -11.81
C GLY A 101 6.27 15.12 -11.41
N GLY A 102 5.99 15.70 -10.23
CA GLY A 102 4.65 15.83 -9.66
C GLY A 102 4.17 14.62 -8.85
N LEU A 103 5.06 13.69 -8.47
CA LEU A 103 4.77 12.52 -7.62
C LEU A 103 4.75 12.89 -6.12
N GLN A 104 5.21 14.08 -5.77
CA GLN A 104 5.25 14.60 -4.40
C GLN A 104 3.89 15.00 -3.83
N PHE A 105 2.86 15.09 -4.69
CA PHE A 105 1.47 15.49 -4.38
C PHE A 105 0.52 14.29 -4.54
N GLN A 106 0.67 13.28 -3.67
CA GLN A 106 -0.16 12.08 -3.75
C GLN A 106 -1.55 12.33 -3.22
N VAL A 107 -1.71 13.06 -2.12
CA VAL A 107 -3.02 13.39 -1.54
C VAL A 107 -3.85 14.16 -2.55
N GLU A 108 -3.29 15.22 -3.15
CA GLU A 108 -4.00 16.09 -4.10
C GLU A 108 -4.37 15.34 -5.37
N ARG A 109 -3.53 14.39 -5.81
CA ARG A 109 -3.81 13.55 -6.98
C ARG A 109 -4.91 12.53 -6.74
N HIS A 110 -4.97 11.92 -5.54
CA HIS A 110 -6.06 11.01 -5.19
C HIS A 110 -7.39 11.75 -5.04
N LEU A 111 -7.36 12.99 -4.52
CA LEU A 111 -8.55 13.82 -4.37
C LEU A 111 -9.03 14.38 -5.73
N PHE A 112 -8.11 14.73 -6.63
CA PHE A 112 -8.41 15.31 -7.94
C PHE A 112 -7.68 14.57 -9.08
N PRO A 113 -8.12 13.35 -9.45
CA PRO A 113 -7.42 12.52 -10.44
C PRO A 113 -7.41 13.12 -11.86
N ARG A 114 -8.36 14.01 -12.17
CA ARG A 114 -8.47 14.70 -13.47
C ARG A 114 -7.64 15.99 -13.56
N LEU A 115 -7.05 16.46 -12.45
CA LEU A 115 -6.33 17.73 -12.45
C LEU A 115 -4.95 17.58 -13.12
N PRO A 116 -4.57 18.48 -14.05
CA PRO A 116 -3.24 18.51 -14.62
C PRO A 116 -2.16 18.75 -13.56
N ARG A 117 -0.99 18.10 -13.71
CA ARG A 117 0.13 18.15 -12.75
C ARG A 117 0.62 19.56 -12.41
N CYS A 118 0.61 20.45 -13.40
CA CYS A 118 1.05 21.83 -13.24
C CYS A 118 0.16 22.63 -12.25
N HIS A 119 -1.10 22.24 -12.08
CA HIS A 119 -2.02 22.90 -11.16
C HIS A 119 -1.98 22.32 -9.74
N LEU A 120 -1.32 21.18 -9.51
CA LEU A 120 -1.25 20.57 -8.18
C LEU A 120 -0.50 21.46 -7.18
N LEU A 121 0.52 22.18 -7.64
CA LEU A 121 1.25 23.16 -6.81
C LEU A 121 0.35 24.28 -6.26
N ALA A 122 -0.60 24.75 -7.09
CA ALA A 122 -1.54 25.80 -6.68
C ALA A 122 -2.65 25.25 -5.76
N VAL A 123 -3.03 23.99 -5.93
CA VAL A 123 -4.10 23.33 -5.16
C VAL A 123 -3.62 22.80 -3.81
N ALA A 124 -2.35 22.42 -3.67
CA ALA A 124 -1.77 21.94 -2.41
C ALA A 124 -2.05 22.83 -1.17
N PRO A 125 -1.85 24.16 -1.20
CA PRO A 125 -2.19 25.01 -0.05
C PRO A 125 -3.70 25.07 0.23
N LEU A 126 -4.55 25.01 -0.81
CA LEU A 126 -6.01 24.98 -0.67
C LEU A 126 -6.49 23.68 -0.01
N VAL A 127 -5.96 22.54 -0.45
CA VAL A 127 -6.27 21.22 0.14
C VAL A 127 -5.83 21.16 1.58
N ARG A 128 -4.64 21.68 1.91
CA ARG A 128 -4.17 21.77 3.30
C ARG A 128 -5.09 22.62 4.17
N ALA A 129 -5.55 23.77 3.67
CA ALA A 129 -6.50 24.61 4.40
C ALA A 129 -7.86 23.90 4.60
N LEU A 130 -8.31 23.15 3.60
CA LEU A 130 -9.53 22.35 3.69
C LEU A 130 -9.38 21.21 4.71
N CYS A 131 -8.29 20.46 4.66
CA CYS A 131 -7.99 19.41 5.65
C CYS A 131 -7.93 19.98 7.06
N ALA A 132 -7.31 21.15 7.26
CA ALA A 132 -7.28 21.83 8.56
C ALA A 132 -8.68 22.25 9.04
N LYS A 133 -9.54 22.75 8.14
CA LYS A 133 -10.92 23.14 8.47
C LYS A 133 -11.79 21.95 8.89
N HIS A 134 -11.59 20.79 8.26
CA HIS A 134 -12.37 19.58 8.50
C HIS A 134 -11.71 18.61 9.50
N GLY A 135 -10.59 18.99 10.13
CA GLY A 135 -9.87 18.15 11.08
C GLY A 135 -9.30 16.86 10.47
N LEU A 136 -9.04 16.84 9.16
CA LEU A 136 -8.51 15.69 8.45
C LEU A 136 -6.98 15.64 8.57
N PRO A 137 -6.38 14.44 8.78
CA PRO A 137 -4.94 14.30 8.84
C PRO A 137 -4.33 14.62 7.46
N TYR A 138 -3.37 15.54 7.42
CA TYR A 138 -2.60 15.85 6.21
C TYR A 138 -1.13 15.57 6.50
N GLN A 139 -0.65 14.39 6.12
CA GLN A 139 0.73 13.98 6.36
C GLN A 139 1.66 14.49 5.27
N ARG A 140 2.65 15.28 5.65
CA ARG A 140 3.68 15.80 4.77
C ARG A 140 5.04 15.68 5.44
N CYS A 141 5.96 14.94 4.83
CA CYS A 141 7.32 14.75 5.36
C CYS A 141 8.37 15.30 4.39
N GLY A 142 9.56 15.65 4.89
CA GLY A 142 10.66 16.06 4.02
C GLY A 142 11.14 14.93 3.10
N PHE A 143 11.75 15.25 1.96
CA PHE A 143 12.33 14.24 1.07
C PHE A 143 13.28 13.28 1.79
N TRP A 144 14.22 13.80 2.58
CA TRP A 144 15.17 12.97 3.31
C TRP A 144 14.50 12.10 4.37
N GLU A 145 13.55 12.70 5.09
CA GLU A 145 12.76 12.02 6.11
C GLU A 145 11.93 10.86 5.52
N ALA A 146 11.31 11.07 4.36
CA ALA A 146 10.59 10.04 3.61
C ALA A 146 11.50 8.84 3.26
N ASN A 147 12.72 9.14 2.79
CA ASN A 147 13.71 8.12 2.43
C ASN A 147 14.16 7.34 3.67
N VAL A 148 14.41 8.02 4.78
CA VAL A 148 14.77 7.37 6.05
C VAL A 148 13.64 6.48 6.56
N HIS A 149 12.38 6.95 6.50
CA HIS A 149 11.22 6.15 6.88
C HIS A 149 11.09 4.90 6.01
N THR A 150 11.22 5.05 4.69
CA THR A 150 11.19 3.94 3.73
C THR A 150 12.28 2.91 4.02
N LEU A 151 13.52 3.35 4.25
CA LEU A 151 14.63 2.46 4.57
C LEU A 151 14.43 1.71 5.89
N ARG A 152 13.84 2.36 6.90
CA ARG A 152 13.50 1.72 8.18
C ARG A 152 12.42 0.65 7.99
N THR A 153 11.35 0.97 7.28
CA THR A 153 10.28 0.00 6.98
C THR A 153 10.80 -1.21 6.21
N LEU A 154 11.67 -0.99 5.22
CA LEU A 154 12.32 -2.08 4.48
C LEU A 154 13.23 -2.93 5.39
N ARG A 155 13.98 -2.30 6.30
CA ARG A 155 14.81 -2.98 7.28
C ARG A 155 13.97 -3.84 8.22
N ASP A 156 12.89 -3.29 8.77
CA ASP A 156 12.02 -3.99 9.71
C ASP A 156 11.32 -5.17 9.04
N ALA A 157 10.82 -4.98 7.83
CA ALA A 157 10.26 -6.06 7.01
C ALA A 157 11.31 -7.16 6.74
N ALA A 158 12.56 -6.79 6.43
CA ALA A 158 13.64 -7.75 6.22
C ALA A 158 14.00 -8.52 7.50
N VAL A 159 13.98 -7.87 8.67
CA VAL A 159 14.21 -8.54 9.97
C VAL A 159 13.08 -9.52 10.28
N GLN A 160 11.82 -9.14 10.06
CA GLN A 160 10.67 -10.02 10.24
C GLN A 160 10.73 -11.23 9.30
N ALA A 161 11.04 -11.00 8.02
CA ALA A 161 11.20 -12.09 7.05
C ALA A 161 12.32 -13.06 7.46
N ARG A 162 13.46 -12.56 7.95
CA ARG A 162 14.54 -13.40 8.48
C ARG A 162 14.09 -14.22 9.68
N ALA A 163 13.31 -13.65 10.60
CA ALA A 163 12.77 -14.36 11.76
C ALA A 163 11.82 -15.49 11.34
N VAL A 164 10.93 -15.24 10.37
CA VAL A 164 10.03 -16.25 9.80
C VAL A 164 10.81 -17.37 9.12
N VAL A 165 11.83 -17.03 8.32
CA VAL A 165 12.69 -18.03 7.65
C VAL A 165 13.48 -18.86 8.67
N ALA A 166 14.02 -18.24 9.72
CA ALA A 166 14.73 -18.94 10.79
C ALA A 166 13.80 -19.88 11.57
N ALA A 167 12.55 -19.46 11.84
CA ALA A 167 11.53 -20.30 12.46
C ALA A 167 11.10 -21.46 11.56
N ALA A 168 10.96 -21.23 10.25
CA ALA A 168 10.64 -22.28 9.27
C ALA A 168 11.81 -23.28 9.05
N GLY A 169 13.06 -22.82 9.19
CA GLY A 169 14.26 -23.66 9.12
C GLY A 169 14.47 -24.56 10.35
N ARG A 170 13.93 -24.19 11.51
CA ARG A 170 13.80 -25.09 12.67
C ARG A 170 12.59 -26.01 12.45
N ARG A 171 12.75 -27.05 11.61
CA ARG A 171 11.93 -28.25 11.80
C ARG A 171 12.17 -28.75 13.23
N PRO A 172 11.14 -28.99 14.07
CA PRO A 172 11.36 -29.74 15.29
C PRO A 172 11.98 -31.07 14.86
N ARG A 173 13.18 -31.37 15.36
CA ARG A 173 13.69 -32.74 15.32
C ARG A 173 12.64 -33.53 16.07
N ILE A 174 11.79 -34.25 15.33
CA ILE A 174 10.92 -35.27 15.91
C ILE A 174 11.91 -36.24 16.54
N SER A 175 12.22 -36.05 17.82
CA SER A 175 12.85 -37.08 18.62
C SER A 175 11.88 -38.24 18.56
N SER A 176 12.32 -39.34 18.00
CA SER A 176 11.58 -40.59 17.81
C SER A 176 11.27 -41.30 19.13
N GLY A 177 10.87 -40.57 20.17
CA GLY A 177 10.22 -41.09 21.34
C GLY A 177 8.74 -40.73 21.24
N ARG A 178 7.87 -41.74 21.11
CA ARG A 178 6.42 -41.55 21.23
C ARG A 178 6.15 -40.83 22.55
N PRO A 179 5.57 -39.62 22.56
CA PRO A 179 4.98 -39.08 23.77
C PRO A 179 3.65 -39.81 23.98
N SER A 180 3.57 -40.58 25.06
CA SER A 180 2.28 -40.99 25.62
C SER A 180 1.52 -39.72 25.98
N ILE A 181 0.41 -39.46 25.28
CA ILE A 181 -0.46 -38.30 25.50
C ILE A 181 -1.15 -38.46 26.85
N PRO A 182 -0.94 -37.57 27.85
CA PRO A 182 -1.90 -37.36 28.90
C PRO A 182 -2.94 -36.36 28.38
N MET A 183 -4.20 -36.79 28.34
CA MET A 183 -5.35 -35.95 28.04
C MET A 183 -5.59 -34.98 29.21
N ALA A 184 -5.08 -33.74 29.15
CA ALA A 184 -5.54 -32.65 30.02
C ALA A 184 -5.09 -31.26 29.51
N ASP A 185 -6.09 -30.38 29.43
CA ASP A 185 -6.09 -28.91 29.44
C ASP A 185 -5.39 -28.13 28.31
N ILE A 186 -6.21 -27.85 27.29
CA ILE A 186 -6.04 -26.71 26.39
C ILE A 186 -6.33 -25.43 27.19
N ASP A 187 -5.28 -24.78 27.69
CA ASP A 187 -5.36 -23.40 28.18
C ASP A 187 -5.53 -22.45 27.00
N ASN A 188 -6.73 -21.86 26.89
CA ASN A 188 -7.17 -20.94 25.82
C ASN A 188 -6.47 -19.55 25.81
N GLY A 189 -5.31 -19.39 26.46
CA GLY A 189 -4.63 -18.10 26.62
C GLY A 189 -3.61 -17.74 25.53
N ALA A 190 -3.01 -18.71 24.84
CA ALA A 190 -1.85 -18.45 23.97
C ALA A 190 -2.21 -18.02 22.54
N LEU A 191 -3.43 -18.29 22.06
CA LEU A 191 -3.86 -17.96 20.70
C LEU A 191 -4.36 -16.51 20.55
N ILE A 192 -4.67 -15.82 21.65
CA ILE A 192 -5.25 -14.47 21.63
C ILE A 192 -4.15 -13.38 21.57
N HIS A 193 -2.92 -13.69 21.97
CA HIS A 193 -1.82 -12.73 21.96
C HIS A 193 -1.18 -12.50 20.57
N GLY A 194 -1.36 -13.40 19.61
CA GLY A 194 -0.83 -13.24 18.25
C GLY A 194 -1.66 -12.30 17.35
N VAL A 195 -2.93 -12.08 17.69
CA VAL A 195 -3.89 -11.34 16.83
C VAL A 195 -3.98 -9.85 17.20
N PHE A 196 -3.48 -9.45 18.38
CA PHE A 196 -3.57 -8.07 18.88
C PHE A 196 -2.34 -7.17 18.58
N SER A 197 -1.53 -7.51 17.59
CA SER A 197 -0.46 -6.60 17.08
C SER A 197 -0.96 -5.61 16.02
N ILE A 198 -2.19 -5.09 16.15
CA ILE A 198 -2.75 -4.02 15.31
C ILE A 198 -2.61 -2.64 16.00
N GLY A 199 -2.26 -2.59 17.30
CA GLY A 199 -2.12 -1.35 18.06
C GLY A 199 -0.86 -0.51 17.76
N GLN A 200 0.08 -1.00 16.96
CA GLN A 200 1.36 -0.31 16.72
C GLN A 200 1.35 0.64 15.50
N TRP A 201 0.23 0.72 14.78
CA TRP A 201 0.06 1.59 13.60
C TRP A 201 -0.66 2.93 13.89
N LEU A 202 -0.98 3.24 15.15
CA LEU A 202 -1.72 4.45 15.52
C LEU A 202 -0.89 5.54 16.23
N ARG A 203 0.44 5.50 16.13
CA ARG A 203 1.33 6.60 16.60
C ARG A 203 2.32 7.04 15.53
N ILE A 204 1.77 7.46 14.39
CA ILE A 204 2.43 8.36 13.43
C ILE A 204 1.39 9.40 13.03
#